data_AF-Q1MD83-F1
#
_entry.id   AF-Q1MD83-F1
#
_cell.length_a   1.000
_cell.length_b   1.000
_cell.length_c   1.000
_cell.angle_alpha   90.00
_cell.angle_beta   90.00
_cell.angle_gamma   90.00
#
_symmetry.space_group_name_H-M   'P 1'
#
loop_
_entity.id
_entity.type
_entity.pdbx_description
1 polymer ?
#
loop_
_entity_poly.entity_id
_entity_poly.type
_entity_poly.pdbx_seq_one_letter_code
_entity_poly.pdbx_strand_id
1 'polypeptide(L)'
;MIKRLFIAIALVISMASMAAAATVAVATGNVNLRAGPSTAYPVVAVVPVGARIVTHGCLSGYIWCDIGFGSYRGWVSARYVQVVYSGAPVVLSPAVAAGVGVAVVAFNKAYWDNYYVGYPWYRSWSVYAVPPRAAYGVYPRARVDSYGRSVECADGSCTATRGVTGIYGGSSQQTRTCADGTCTATRNTVGPHGGTASRTRTCSRADASCSITRTGPRGGTVSGTRFFRQ
;
A
#
# COMPACT_ATOMS: atom_id res chain seq x y z
N MET A 1 -24.07 -30.06 51.93
CA MET A 1 -22.72 -30.20 51.33
C MET A 1 -22.29 -28.87 50.75
N ILE A 2 -21.52 -28.11 51.53
CA ILE A 2 -20.93 -26.82 51.18
C ILE A 2 -19.72 -27.08 50.29
N LYS A 3 -19.74 -26.60 49.04
CA LYS A 3 -18.53 -26.54 48.21
C LYS A 3 -18.43 -25.19 47.47
N ARG A 4 -17.67 -24.31 48.11
CA ARG A 4 -16.69 -23.37 47.53
C ARG A 4 -17.20 -22.05 46.97
N LEU A 5 -17.42 -21.15 47.92
CA LEU A 5 -16.83 -19.81 48.05
C LEU A 5 -16.16 -19.18 46.81
N PHE A 6 -16.65 -17.99 46.50
CA PHE A 6 -16.15 -16.93 45.62
C PHE A 6 -14.68 -16.52 45.86
N ILE A 7 -14.00 -16.06 44.79
CA ILE A 7 -12.99 -14.95 44.67
C ILE A 7 -12.47 -15.05 43.20
N ALA A 8 -12.96 -14.25 42.25
CA ALA A 8 -12.60 -12.86 41.93
C ALA A 8 -11.17 -12.70 41.37
N ILE A 9 -11.07 -12.34 40.09
CA ILE A 9 -10.33 -11.20 39.53
C ILE A 9 -10.87 -11.04 38.10
N ALA A 10 -11.88 -10.18 37.95
CA ALA A 10 -12.27 -9.63 36.67
C ALA A 10 -11.23 -8.55 36.34
N LEU A 11 -10.27 -8.89 35.46
CA LEU A 11 -9.33 -7.93 34.91
C LEU A 11 -10.06 -7.06 33.88
N VAL A 12 -10.89 -6.12 34.37
CA VAL A 12 -11.44 -5.05 33.55
C VAL A 12 -10.28 -4.09 33.27
N ILE A 13 -9.54 -4.35 32.21
CA ILE A 13 -8.62 -3.37 31.63
C ILE A 13 -9.51 -2.25 31.10
N SER A 14 -9.63 -1.19 31.91
CA SER A 14 -10.15 0.09 31.50
C SER A 14 -9.32 0.61 30.33
N MET A 15 -9.77 0.32 29.10
CA MET A 15 -9.39 1.11 27.94
C MET A 15 -9.98 2.50 28.14
N ALA A 16 -9.25 3.36 28.86
CA ALA A 16 -9.49 4.78 28.83
C ALA A 16 -9.31 5.22 27.37
N SER A 17 -10.42 5.41 26.66
CA SER A 17 -10.42 6.09 25.38
C SER A 17 -9.88 7.49 25.64
N MET A 18 -8.62 7.73 25.29
CA MET A 18 -8.08 9.09 25.28
C MET A 18 -8.93 9.90 24.31
N ALA A 19 -9.84 10.71 24.86
CA ALA A 19 -10.59 11.66 24.06
C ALA A 19 -9.57 12.64 23.47
N ALA A 20 -9.29 12.50 22.17
CA ALA A 20 -8.43 13.42 21.46
C ALA A 20 -9.08 14.80 21.47
N ALA A 21 -8.37 15.80 22.01
CA ALA A 21 -8.83 17.17 22.00
C ALA A 21 -8.94 17.65 20.54
N ALA A 22 -10.09 18.22 20.20
CA ALA A 22 -10.34 18.76 18.87
C ALA A 22 -9.95 20.25 18.82
N THR A 23 -9.17 20.64 17.81
CA THR A 23 -8.64 21.99 17.63
C THR A 23 -9.36 22.67 16.47
N VAL A 24 -9.87 23.89 16.67
CA VAL A 24 -10.47 24.68 15.59
C VAL A 24 -9.38 25.18 14.65
N ALA A 25 -9.59 25.06 13.35
CA ALA A 25 -8.66 25.46 12.31
C ALA A 25 -9.39 26.07 11.09
N VAL A 26 -8.61 26.58 10.14
CA VAL A 26 -9.10 27.15 8.88
C VAL A 26 -8.41 26.48 7.70
N ALA A 27 -9.15 26.23 6.62
CA ALA A 27 -8.58 25.72 5.38
C ALA A 27 -7.84 26.82 4.62
N THR A 28 -6.57 26.60 4.26
CA THR A 28 -5.76 27.60 3.53
C THR A 28 -5.96 27.61 2.02
N GLY A 29 -6.74 26.68 1.48
CA GLY A 29 -7.01 26.55 0.06
C GLY A 29 -8.20 25.65 -0.21
N ASN A 30 -8.64 25.60 -1.47
CA ASN A 30 -9.63 24.62 -1.91
C ASN A 30 -9.01 23.22 -1.85
N VAL A 31 -9.45 22.40 -0.90
CA VAL A 31 -8.82 21.10 -0.59
C VAL A 31 -9.85 19.98 -0.61
N ASN A 32 -9.46 18.85 -1.18
CA ASN A 32 -10.28 17.64 -1.14
C ASN A 32 -10.18 17.00 0.25
N LEU A 33 -11.32 16.90 0.94
CA LEU A 33 -11.49 16.05 2.12
C LEU A 33 -11.57 14.61 1.66
N ARG A 34 -10.67 13.75 2.13
CA ARG A 34 -10.53 12.37 1.62
C ARG A 34 -10.93 11.34 2.64
N ALA A 35 -11.33 10.17 2.16
CA ALA A 35 -11.72 9.07 3.03
C ALA A 35 -10.55 8.51 3.87
N GLY A 36 -9.31 8.81 3.50
CA GLY A 36 -8.12 8.35 4.21
C GLY A 36 -6.88 9.19 3.91
N PRO A 37 -5.75 8.90 4.59
CA PRO A 37 -4.54 9.72 4.65
C PRO A 37 -3.65 9.55 3.41
N SER A 38 -4.22 9.66 2.21
CA SER A 38 -3.49 9.66 0.93
C SER A 38 -4.39 10.18 -0.18
N THR A 39 -3.78 10.69 -1.26
CA THR A 39 -4.51 11.11 -2.47
C THR A 39 -5.14 9.96 -3.25
N ALA A 40 -4.80 8.71 -2.91
CA ALA A 40 -5.43 7.51 -3.49
C ALA A 40 -6.85 7.26 -2.93
N TYR A 41 -7.17 7.83 -1.77
CA TYR A 41 -8.49 7.67 -1.18
C TYR A 41 -9.54 8.55 -1.89
N PRO A 42 -10.79 8.08 -1.99
CA PRO A 42 -11.87 8.83 -2.60
C PRO A 42 -12.13 10.14 -1.87
N VAL A 43 -12.63 11.12 -2.62
CA VAL A 43 -13.02 12.41 -2.09
C VAL A 43 -14.40 12.29 -1.45
N VAL A 44 -14.49 12.74 -0.20
CA VAL A 44 -15.72 12.83 0.60
C VAL A 44 -16.44 14.15 0.28
N ALA A 45 -15.68 15.25 0.28
CA ALA A 45 -16.17 16.59 -0.03
C ALA A 45 -15.00 17.50 -0.47
N VAL A 46 -15.31 18.67 -1.00
CA VAL A 46 -14.34 19.75 -1.21
C VAL A 46 -14.55 20.80 -0.13
N VAL A 47 -13.49 21.11 0.61
CA VAL A 47 -13.48 22.18 1.62
C VAL A 47 -13.00 23.46 0.93
N PRO A 48 -13.80 24.53 0.92
CA PRO A 48 -13.37 25.78 0.30
C PRO A 48 -12.32 26.49 1.14
N VAL A 49 -11.49 27.31 0.48
CA VAL A 49 -10.54 28.19 1.18
C VAL A 49 -11.26 29.08 2.19
N GLY A 50 -10.65 29.30 3.36
CA GLY A 50 -11.21 30.11 4.45
C GLY A 50 -12.29 29.39 5.26
N ALA A 51 -12.69 28.17 4.89
CA ALA A 51 -13.67 27.42 5.65
C ALA A 51 -13.16 27.09 7.05
N ARG A 52 -14.04 27.27 8.05
CA ARG A 52 -13.82 26.77 9.40
C ARG A 52 -13.90 25.25 9.41
N ILE A 53 -12.86 24.63 9.95
CA ILE A 53 -12.74 23.18 10.11
C ILE A 53 -12.40 22.83 11.56
N VAL A 54 -12.66 21.59 11.96
CA VAL A 54 -12.30 21.08 13.28
C VAL A 54 -11.29 19.95 13.09
N THR A 55 -10.09 20.10 13.63
CA THR A 55 -9.02 19.09 13.57
C THR A 55 -9.13 18.18 14.78
N HIS A 56 -9.40 16.90 14.58
CA HIS A 56 -9.55 15.92 15.67
C HIS A 56 -8.25 15.20 16.01
N GLY A 57 -7.26 15.32 15.14
CA GLY A 57 -5.93 14.77 15.32
C GLY A 57 -5.24 14.59 13.98
N CYS A 58 -3.97 14.26 14.01
CA CYS A 58 -3.21 13.91 12.81
C CYS A 58 -2.51 12.56 12.97
N LEU A 59 -2.14 11.92 11.86
CA LEU A 59 -1.26 10.77 11.92
C LEU A 59 0.10 11.16 12.51
N SER A 60 0.84 10.14 12.97
CA SER A 60 2.25 10.30 13.31
C SER A 60 3.02 10.95 12.15
N GLY A 61 3.82 11.97 12.46
CA GLY A 61 4.50 12.81 11.48
C GLY A 61 3.69 14.03 11.01
N TYR A 62 2.43 14.19 11.45
CA TYR A 62 1.58 15.36 11.20
C TYR A 62 1.44 15.77 9.72
N ILE A 63 1.48 14.80 8.81
CA ILE A 63 1.34 15.04 7.36
C ILE A 63 -0.13 15.06 6.95
N TRP A 64 -0.94 14.23 7.60
CA TRP A 64 -2.36 14.05 7.35
C TRP A 64 -3.14 14.23 8.64
N CYS A 65 -4.17 15.06 8.57
CA CYS A 65 -5.02 15.41 9.70
C CYS A 65 -6.45 15.00 9.42
N ASP A 66 -7.04 14.36 10.41
CA ASP A 66 -8.45 14.03 10.45
C ASP A 66 -9.23 15.28 10.87
N ILE A 67 -10.07 15.78 9.98
CA ILE A 67 -10.85 17.00 10.15
C ILE A 67 -12.34 16.76 9.93
N GLY A 68 -13.14 17.52 10.66
CA GLY A 68 -14.56 17.70 10.42
C GLY A 68 -14.84 18.99 9.64
N PHE A 69 -15.70 18.90 8.64
CA PHE A 69 -16.24 20.03 7.89
C PHE A 69 -17.75 19.83 7.68
N GLY A 70 -18.58 20.63 8.36
CA GLY A 70 -20.02 20.40 8.39
C GLY A 70 -20.34 19.01 8.93
N SER A 71 -21.14 18.22 8.20
CA SER A 71 -21.44 16.82 8.51
C SER A 71 -20.39 15.83 7.98
N TYR A 72 -19.36 16.31 7.26
CA TYR A 72 -18.34 15.46 6.67
C TYR A 72 -17.17 15.27 7.63
N ARG A 73 -16.62 14.06 7.62
CA ARG A 73 -15.43 13.66 8.36
C ARG A 73 -14.42 13.03 7.41
N GLY A 74 -13.14 13.34 7.54
CA GLY A 74 -12.13 12.81 6.65
C GLY A 74 -10.75 13.42 6.83
N TRP A 75 -9.86 13.12 5.90
CA TRP A 75 -8.45 13.44 5.98
C TRP A 75 -8.04 14.51 4.97
N VAL A 76 -7.26 15.48 5.43
CA VAL A 76 -6.61 16.50 4.60
C VAL A 76 -5.13 16.57 4.94
N SER A 77 -4.32 17.09 4.01
CA SER A 77 -2.91 17.34 4.32
C SER A 77 -2.79 18.52 5.28
N ALA A 78 -1.91 18.40 6.29
CA ALA A 78 -1.68 19.44 7.29
C ALA A 78 -1.27 20.80 6.70
N ARG A 79 -0.65 20.80 5.51
CA ARG A 79 -0.32 22.04 4.77
C ARG A 79 -1.54 22.92 4.42
N TYR A 80 -2.73 22.32 4.43
CA TYR A 80 -3.99 23.03 4.20
C TYR A 80 -4.73 23.38 5.48
N VAL A 81 -4.16 23.08 6.65
CA VAL A 81 -4.76 23.33 7.96
C VAL A 81 -4.01 24.48 8.60
N GLN A 82 -4.70 25.56 8.92
CA GLN A 82 -4.16 26.71 9.65
C GLN A 82 -4.76 26.78 11.04
N VAL A 83 -3.90 26.87 12.05
CA VAL A 83 -4.26 27.02 13.46
C VAL A 83 -3.78 28.37 13.97
N VAL A 84 -4.33 28.83 15.10
CA VAL A 84 -3.77 29.99 15.80
C VAL A 84 -2.72 29.47 16.78
N TYR A 85 -1.47 29.92 16.61
CA TYR A 85 -0.36 29.58 17.47
C TYR A 85 0.39 30.87 17.87
N SER A 86 0.57 31.09 19.17
CA SER A 86 1.20 32.31 19.71
C SER A 86 0.56 33.62 19.19
N GLY A 87 -0.76 33.63 19.02
CA GLY A 87 -1.53 34.81 18.58
C GLY A 87 -1.50 35.08 17.06
N ALA A 88 -0.77 34.28 16.28
CA ALA A 88 -0.71 34.40 14.83
C ALA A 88 -1.31 33.16 14.12
N PRO A 89 -1.88 33.33 12.92
CA PRO A 89 -2.43 32.20 12.17
C PRO A 89 -1.30 31.49 11.40
N VAL A 90 -0.98 30.26 11.79
CA VAL A 90 0.16 29.48 11.29
C VAL A 90 -0.31 28.18 10.64
N VAL A 91 0.31 27.79 9.53
CA VAL A 91 0.05 26.48 8.89
C VAL A 91 0.56 25.36 9.80
N LEU A 92 -0.26 24.34 9.96
CA LEU A 92 0.02 23.22 10.85
C LEU A 92 1.25 22.45 10.34
N SER A 93 2.27 22.38 11.21
CA SER A 93 3.51 21.64 11.00
C SER A 93 3.76 20.72 12.21
N PRO A 94 4.65 19.72 12.10
CA PRO A 94 4.97 18.85 13.24
C PRO A 94 5.40 19.62 14.50
N ALA A 95 6.18 20.69 14.33
CA ALA A 95 6.65 21.53 15.45
C ALA A 95 5.50 22.30 16.12
N VAL A 96 4.53 22.78 15.33
CA VAL A 96 3.38 23.54 15.84
C VAL A 96 2.34 22.61 16.45
N ALA A 97 2.11 21.44 15.85
CA ALA A 97 1.04 20.53 16.22
C ALA A 97 1.11 20.04 17.68
N ALA A 98 2.32 19.78 18.18
CA ALA A 98 2.53 19.49 19.59
C ALA A 98 2.18 20.68 20.50
N GLY A 99 2.54 21.89 20.10
CA GLY A 99 2.28 23.12 20.84
C GLY A 99 0.80 23.53 20.89
N VAL A 100 -0.01 23.14 19.90
CA VAL A 100 -1.47 23.40 19.87
C VAL A 100 -2.32 22.22 20.37
N GLY A 101 -1.69 21.19 20.93
CA GLY A 101 -2.38 20.03 21.50
C GLY A 101 -3.07 19.11 20.49
N VAL A 102 -2.62 19.12 19.22
CA VAL A 102 -3.18 18.22 18.20
C VAL A 102 -2.71 16.79 18.46
N ALA A 103 -3.67 15.93 18.79
CA ALA A 103 -3.41 14.54 19.14
C ALA A 103 -2.90 13.72 17.94
N VAL A 104 -2.15 12.66 18.24
CA VAL A 104 -1.81 11.62 17.26
C VAL A 104 -2.93 10.60 17.21
N VAL A 105 -3.54 10.44 16.04
CA VAL A 105 -4.64 9.49 15.78
C VAL A 105 -4.20 8.44 14.76
N ALA A 106 -4.99 7.37 14.66
CA ALA A 106 -4.77 6.29 13.70
C ALA A 106 -5.91 6.22 12.67
N PHE A 107 -5.55 5.80 11.45
CA PHE A 107 -6.51 5.42 10.43
C PHE A 107 -6.61 3.90 10.36
N ASN A 108 -7.81 3.35 10.54
CA ASN A 108 -8.05 1.90 10.58
C ASN A 108 -9.46 1.54 10.07
N LYS A 109 -9.77 0.25 10.06
CA LYS A 109 -11.08 -0.26 9.61
C LYS A 109 -12.24 0.26 10.46
N ALA A 110 -12.07 0.37 11.77
CA ALA A 110 -13.12 0.89 12.65
C ALA A 110 -13.48 2.35 12.31
N TYR A 111 -12.48 3.19 12.05
CA TYR A 111 -12.71 4.56 11.57
C TYR A 111 -13.51 4.54 10.25
N TRP A 112 -13.12 3.70 9.30
CA TRP A 112 -13.81 3.58 8.02
C TRP A 112 -15.28 3.15 8.18
N ASP A 113 -15.52 2.18 9.05
CA ASP A 113 -16.85 1.65 9.35
C ASP A 113 -17.72 2.63 10.15
N ASN A 114 -17.13 3.56 10.89
CA ASN A 114 -17.89 4.57 11.62
C ASN A 114 -18.38 5.72 10.72
N TYR A 115 -17.57 6.11 9.73
CA TYR A 115 -17.83 7.36 8.98
C TYR A 115 -18.31 7.16 7.54
N TYR A 116 -18.11 5.97 6.95
CA TYR A 116 -18.28 5.83 5.50
C TYR A 116 -19.30 4.78 5.05
N VAL A 117 -20.07 4.15 5.95
CA VAL A 117 -21.06 3.09 5.60
C VAL A 117 -22.00 3.50 4.46
N GLY A 118 -22.41 4.78 4.43
CA GLY A 118 -23.32 5.31 3.41
C GLY A 118 -22.69 5.62 2.06
N TYR A 119 -21.37 5.49 1.89
CA TYR A 119 -20.69 5.87 0.64
C TYR A 119 -20.61 4.71 -0.36
N PRO A 120 -20.74 4.96 -1.68
CA PRO A 120 -20.72 3.89 -2.69
C PRO A 120 -19.45 3.03 -2.67
N TRP A 121 -18.32 3.64 -2.31
CA TRP A 121 -17.00 2.99 -2.26
C TRP A 121 -16.70 2.30 -0.92
N TYR A 122 -17.61 2.33 0.06
CA TYR A 122 -17.44 1.76 1.40
C TYR A 122 -16.95 0.30 1.38
N ARG A 123 -17.54 -0.54 0.51
CA ARG A 123 -17.21 -1.97 0.41
C ARG A 123 -15.80 -2.25 -0.11
N SER A 124 -15.10 -1.24 -0.62
CA SER A 124 -13.76 -1.36 -1.22
C SER A 124 -12.63 -1.17 -0.20
N TRP A 125 -12.88 -1.38 1.10
CA TRP A 125 -11.84 -1.26 2.14
C TRP A 125 -10.56 -2.03 1.77
N SER A 126 -10.65 -3.25 1.25
CA SER A 126 -9.47 -4.06 0.86
C SER A 126 -8.59 -3.41 -0.22
N VAL A 127 -9.16 -2.52 -1.05
CA VAL A 127 -8.41 -1.73 -2.04
C VAL A 127 -7.63 -0.60 -1.35
N TYR A 128 -8.17 -0.06 -0.26
CA TYR A 128 -7.66 1.11 0.44
C TYR A 128 -6.82 0.79 1.70
N ALA A 129 -7.05 -0.36 2.34
CA ALA A 129 -6.51 -0.78 3.64
C ALA A 129 -5.02 -1.11 3.67
N VAL A 130 -4.33 -1.01 2.54
CA VAL A 130 -2.92 -1.39 2.44
C VAL A 130 -2.09 -0.36 3.24
N PRO A 131 -1.31 -0.80 4.25
CA PRO A 131 -0.71 0.08 5.25
C PRO A 131 0.29 1.10 4.68
N PRO A 132 0.50 2.25 5.36
CA PRO A 132 1.34 3.37 4.93
C PRO A 132 2.86 3.13 4.95
N ARG A 133 3.33 1.87 4.93
CA ARG A 133 4.65 1.57 4.35
C ARG A 133 4.61 1.50 2.81
N ALA A 134 3.42 1.62 2.22
CA ALA A 134 3.18 1.62 0.78
C ALA A 134 2.62 2.94 0.22
N ALA A 135 2.53 4.02 1.03
CA ALA A 135 1.80 5.25 0.66
C ALA A 135 2.70 6.42 0.17
N TYR A 136 3.90 6.13 -0.33
CA TYR A 136 4.59 7.02 -1.28
C TYR A 136 4.46 6.45 -2.69
N GLY A 137 3.57 7.07 -3.47
CA GLY A 137 3.26 6.74 -4.86
C GLY A 137 1.83 6.21 -5.00
N VAL A 138 0.88 6.92 -5.61
CA VAL A 138 0.76 6.92 -7.09
C VAL A 138 1.53 5.72 -7.61
N TYR A 139 0.89 4.60 -7.99
CA TYR A 139 1.63 3.62 -8.79
C TYR A 139 2.23 4.42 -9.94
N PRO A 140 3.54 4.70 -9.94
CA PRO A 140 4.13 5.24 -11.13
C PRO A 140 3.90 4.12 -12.15
N ARG A 141 3.78 4.46 -13.45
CA ARG A 141 4.16 3.46 -14.46
C ARG A 141 5.43 2.81 -13.96
N ALA A 142 5.44 1.47 -13.79
CA ALA A 142 6.52 0.74 -13.13
C ALA A 142 7.87 1.44 -13.40
N ARG A 143 8.43 2.13 -12.40
CA ARG A 143 9.65 2.93 -12.57
C ARG A 143 10.80 1.94 -12.66
N VAL A 144 11.05 1.53 -13.88
CA VAL A 144 12.21 0.73 -14.27
C VAL A 144 13.43 1.65 -14.26
N ASP A 145 14.43 1.26 -13.49
CA ASP A 145 15.76 1.86 -13.49
C ASP A 145 16.48 1.54 -14.81
N SER A 146 16.37 0.27 -15.24
CA SER A 146 16.83 -0.19 -16.53
C SER A 146 15.89 -1.26 -17.08
N TYR A 147 15.76 -1.28 -18.41
CA TYR A 147 15.12 -2.37 -19.12
C TYR A 147 15.91 -2.68 -20.39
N GLY A 148 15.91 -3.95 -20.79
CA GLY A 148 16.59 -4.39 -21.99
C GLY A 148 15.83 -5.52 -22.65
N ARG A 149 15.88 -5.55 -23.99
CA ARG A 149 15.42 -6.68 -24.78
C ARG A 149 16.42 -6.90 -25.92
N SER A 150 16.83 -8.13 -26.12
CA SER A 150 17.61 -8.54 -27.27
C SER A 150 17.06 -9.84 -27.83
N VAL A 151 17.24 -10.02 -29.14
CA VAL A 151 16.95 -11.26 -29.84
C VAL A 151 18.14 -11.51 -30.75
N GLU A 152 18.75 -12.67 -30.59
CA GLU A 152 19.86 -13.15 -31.39
C GLU A 152 19.47 -14.49 -31.97
N CYS A 153 19.56 -14.63 -33.29
CA CYS A 153 19.30 -15.88 -33.99
C CYS A 153 20.52 -16.24 -34.84
N ALA A 154 21.01 -17.46 -34.67
CA ALA A 154 22.12 -18.02 -35.42
C ALA A 154 21.92 -19.53 -35.55
N ASP A 155 22.24 -20.09 -36.72
CA ASP A 155 22.30 -21.54 -36.98
C ASP A 155 21.06 -22.33 -36.52
N GLY A 156 19.86 -21.85 -36.87
CA GLY A 156 18.60 -22.52 -36.52
C GLY A 156 18.17 -22.39 -35.05
N SER A 157 18.95 -21.67 -34.24
CA SER A 157 18.64 -21.34 -32.85
C SER A 157 18.34 -19.86 -32.69
N CYS A 158 17.33 -19.54 -31.88
CA CYS A 158 16.98 -18.17 -31.52
C CYS A 158 16.94 -18.01 -30.00
N THR A 159 17.70 -17.05 -29.48
CA THR A 159 17.70 -16.66 -28.07
C THR A 159 17.15 -15.25 -27.91
N ALA A 160 16.08 -15.12 -27.15
CA ALA A 160 15.49 -13.86 -26.74
C ALA A 160 15.75 -13.63 -25.25
N THR A 161 16.40 -12.52 -24.93
CA THR A 161 16.64 -12.09 -23.54
C THR A 161 15.85 -10.83 -23.26
N ARG A 162 15.22 -10.77 -22.09
CA ARG A 162 14.65 -9.53 -21.56
C ARG A 162 14.94 -9.38 -20.10
N GLY A 163 15.28 -8.15 -19.73
CA GLY A 163 15.63 -7.77 -18.38
C GLY A 163 14.89 -6.54 -17.94
N VAL A 164 14.58 -6.49 -16.66
CA VAL A 164 14.03 -5.30 -16.03
C VAL A 164 14.58 -5.18 -14.61
N THR A 165 15.00 -3.99 -14.23
CA THR A 165 15.38 -3.62 -12.88
C THR A 165 14.50 -2.47 -12.43
N GLY A 166 13.89 -2.59 -11.26
CA GLY A 166 13.10 -1.53 -10.64
C GLY A 166 13.99 -0.58 -9.85
N ILE A 167 13.54 0.66 -9.68
CA ILE A 167 14.23 1.71 -8.89
C ILE A 167 14.48 1.33 -7.42
N TYR A 168 13.80 0.31 -6.91
CA TYR A 168 14.00 -0.23 -5.56
C TYR A 168 14.93 -1.46 -5.52
N GLY A 169 15.69 -1.73 -6.59
CA GLY A 169 16.72 -2.78 -6.63
C GLY A 169 16.23 -4.19 -6.98
N GLY A 170 14.92 -4.41 -7.09
CA GLY A 170 14.38 -5.69 -7.56
C GLY A 170 14.56 -5.87 -9.08
N SER A 171 14.91 -7.07 -9.54
CA SER A 171 15.14 -7.37 -10.95
C SER A 171 14.42 -8.63 -11.42
N SER A 172 14.09 -8.69 -12.71
CA SER A 172 13.60 -9.89 -13.37
C SER A 172 14.28 -10.07 -14.72
N GLN A 173 14.98 -11.18 -14.89
CA GLN A 173 15.65 -11.59 -16.11
C GLN A 173 14.91 -12.78 -16.70
N GLN A 174 14.66 -12.76 -17.99
CA GLN A 174 14.08 -13.88 -18.71
C GLN A 174 14.84 -14.14 -20.00
N THR A 175 15.29 -15.37 -20.16
CA THR A 175 15.90 -15.88 -21.39
C THR A 175 15.00 -16.95 -21.97
N ARG A 176 14.77 -16.91 -23.28
CA ARG A 176 14.11 -17.97 -24.02
C ARG A 176 14.99 -18.36 -25.19
N THR A 177 15.38 -19.62 -25.25
CA THR A 177 16.11 -20.19 -26.37
C THR A 177 15.26 -21.26 -27.02
N CYS A 178 15.11 -21.18 -28.34
CA CYS A 178 14.39 -22.15 -29.14
C CYS A 178 15.32 -22.65 -30.25
N ALA A 179 15.48 -23.97 -30.33
CA ALA A 179 16.23 -24.66 -31.37
C ALA A 179 15.57 -26.03 -31.62
N ASP A 180 15.51 -26.47 -32.88
CA ASP A 180 15.10 -27.82 -33.28
C ASP A 180 13.76 -28.29 -32.66
N GLY A 181 12.76 -27.39 -32.66
CA GLY A 181 11.43 -27.69 -32.11
C GLY A 181 11.37 -27.77 -30.58
N THR A 182 12.44 -27.45 -29.87
CA THR A 182 12.49 -27.35 -28.41
C THR A 182 12.72 -25.92 -27.97
N CYS A 183 11.94 -25.45 -27.02
CA CYS A 183 12.03 -24.12 -26.45
C CYS A 183 12.20 -24.18 -24.93
N THR A 184 13.32 -23.67 -24.44
CA THR A 184 13.59 -23.50 -23.00
C THR A 184 13.50 -22.03 -22.64
N ALA A 185 12.66 -21.71 -21.65
CA ALA A 185 12.47 -20.38 -21.13
C ALA A 185 12.75 -20.36 -19.62
N THR A 186 13.79 -19.63 -19.23
CA THR A 186 14.19 -19.43 -17.84
C THR A 186 13.86 -18.01 -17.43
N ARG A 187 13.25 -17.85 -16.25
CA ARG A 187 13.07 -16.55 -15.59
C ARG A 187 13.70 -16.59 -14.22
N ASN A 188 14.56 -15.63 -13.92
CA ASN A 188 15.12 -15.39 -12.60
C ASN A 188 14.61 -14.04 -12.09
N THR A 189 14.16 -13.97 -10.85
CA THR A 189 13.65 -12.75 -10.23
C THR A 189 14.31 -12.56 -8.88
N VAL A 190 14.84 -11.38 -8.63
CA VAL A 190 15.42 -10.97 -7.35
C VAL A 190 14.55 -9.86 -6.78
N GLY A 191 14.05 -10.03 -5.57
CA GLY A 191 13.28 -9.01 -4.88
C GLY A 191 14.18 -7.87 -4.36
N PRO A 192 13.61 -6.69 -4.05
CA PRO A 192 14.31 -5.56 -3.42
C PRO A 192 15.11 -5.90 -2.15
N HIS A 193 14.77 -7.01 -1.49
CA HIS A 193 15.39 -7.46 -0.24
C HIS A 193 16.21 -8.75 -0.43
N GLY A 194 16.66 -9.05 -1.65
CA GLY A 194 17.57 -10.16 -1.95
C GLY A 194 16.92 -11.55 -2.09
N GLY A 195 15.62 -11.70 -1.80
CA GLY A 195 14.92 -12.98 -2.03
C GLY A 195 14.84 -13.33 -3.52
N THR A 196 15.25 -14.54 -3.90
CA THR A 196 15.31 -14.97 -5.31
C THR A 196 14.22 -15.99 -5.65
N ALA A 197 13.70 -15.95 -6.87
CA ALA A 197 12.81 -16.97 -7.39
C ALA A 197 13.15 -17.27 -8.84
N SER A 198 13.13 -18.54 -9.21
CA SER A 198 13.38 -18.97 -10.59
C SER A 198 12.25 -19.81 -11.13
N ARG A 199 12.09 -19.77 -12.45
CA ARG A 199 11.18 -20.63 -13.18
C ARG A 199 11.80 -21.02 -14.51
N THR A 200 11.96 -22.30 -14.73
CA THR A 200 12.36 -22.85 -16.03
C THR A 200 11.16 -23.56 -16.64
N ARG A 201 10.90 -23.33 -17.93
CA ARG A 201 9.92 -24.06 -18.72
C ARG A 201 10.59 -24.56 -19.99
N THR A 202 10.57 -25.86 -20.20
CA THR A 202 11.06 -26.50 -21.43
C THR A 202 9.89 -27.16 -22.12
N CYS A 203 9.67 -26.81 -23.38
CA CYS A 203 8.63 -27.40 -24.21
C CYS A 203 9.28 -28.04 -25.44
N SER A 204 8.94 -29.29 -25.72
CA SER A 204 9.44 -30.08 -26.84
C SER A 204 8.29 -30.39 -27.79
N ARG A 205 8.47 -30.10 -29.08
CA ARG A 205 7.55 -30.54 -30.14
C ARG A 205 7.63 -32.05 -30.35
N ALA A 206 8.81 -32.66 -30.20
CA ALA A 206 9.03 -34.08 -30.42
C ALA A 206 8.14 -34.93 -29.50
N ASP A 207 8.03 -34.54 -28.23
CA ASP A 207 7.28 -35.28 -27.21
C ASP A 207 5.92 -34.66 -26.90
N ALA A 208 5.52 -33.63 -27.67
CA ALA A 208 4.33 -32.80 -27.42
C ALA A 208 4.15 -32.47 -25.92
N SER A 209 5.22 -32.00 -25.27
CA SER A 209 5.25 -31.84 -23.81
C SER A 209 5.83 -30.51 -23.36
N CYS A 210 5.46 -30.08 -22.15
CA CYS A 210 6.06 -28.94 -21.46
C CYS A 210 6.33 -29.30 -20.00
N SER A 211 7.60 -29.26 -19.60
CA SER A 211 8.06 -29.37 -18.22
C SER A 211 8.25 -27.97 -17.63
N ILE A 212 7.78 -27.76 -16.40
CA ILE A 212 7.93 -26.50 -15.67
C ILE A 212 8.52 -26.80 -14.30
N THR A 213 9.61 -26.14 -13.96
CA THR A 213 10.22 -26.14 -12.63
C THR A 213 10.15 -24.73 -12.06
N ARG A 214 9.77 -24.59 -10.79
CA ARG A 214 9.72 -23.33 -10.06
C ARG A 214 10.45 -23.47 -8.74
N THR A 215 11.35 -22.54 -8.45
CA THR A 215 12.06 -22.46 -7.16
C THR A 215 11.72 -21.14 -6.48
N GLY A 216 11.26 -21.21 -5.23
CA GLY A 216 10.86 -20.04 -4.46
C GLY A 216 11.98 -19.43 -3.61
N PRO A 217 11.73 -18.30 -2.93
CA PRO A 217 12.70 -17.55 -2.11
C PRO A 217 13.30 -18.29 -0.92
N ARG A 218 12.72 -19.42 -0.55
CA ARG A 218 13.20 -20.29 0.54
C ARG A 218 13.84 -21.59 0.01
N GLY A 219 14.20 -21.65 -1.27
CA GLY A 219 14.83 -22.81 -1.91
C GLY A 219 13.88 -23.95 -2.27
N GLY A 220 12.62 -23.93 -1.82
CA GLY A 220 11.62 -24.93 -2.17
C GLY A 220 11.37 -24.98 -3.68
N THR A 221 11.42 -26.18 -4.25
CA THR A 221 11.28 -26.41 -5.71
C THR A 221 10.09 -27.31 -6.00
N VAL A 222 9.29 -26.95 -7.00
CA VAL A 222 8.18 -27.75 -7.52
C VAL A 222 8.32 -27.89 -9.02
N SER A 223 8.23 -29.13 -9.51
CA SER A 223 8.28 -29.46 -10.93
C SER A 223 7.01 -30.17 -11.37
N GLY A 224 6.60 -29.97 -12.61
CA GLY A 224 5.50 -30.69 -13.22
C GLY A 224 5.59 -30.69 -14.73
N THR A 225 5.28 -31.82 -15.34
CA THR A 225 5.25 -32.01 -16.80
C THR A 225 3.82 -32.18 -17.27
N ARG A 226 3.48 -31.50 -18.37
CA ARG A 226 2.21 -31.70 -19.07
C ARG A 226 2.50 -32.23 -20.46
N PHE A 227 1.76 -33.26 -20.84
CA PHE A 227 1.74 -33.79 -22.19
C PHE A 227 0.47 -33.30 -22.87
N PHE A 228 0.59 -32.86 -24.11
CA PHE A 228 -0.51 -32.44 -24.96
C PHE A 228 -0.83 -33.61 -25.88
N ARG A 229 -2.08 -34.04 -25.93
CA ARG A 229 -2.51 -35.07 -26.88
C ARG A 229 -2.42 -34.48 -28.29
N GLN A 230 -1.83 -35.23 -29.21
CA GLN A 230 -1.93 -34.97 -30.64
C GLN A 230 -3.34 -35.30 -31.12
#